data_AF-A0A8B3FIF5-F1
#
_entry.id   AF-A0A8B3FIF5-F1
#
_cell.length_a   1.000
_cell.length_b   1.000
_cell.length_c   1.000
_cell.angle_alpha   90.00
_cell.angle_beta   90.00
_cell.angle_gamma   90.00
#
_symmetry.space_group_name_H-M   'P 1'
#
loop_
_entity.id
_entity.type
_entity.pdbx_description
1 polymer ?
#
loop_
_entity_poly.entity_id
_entity_poly.type
_entity_poly.pdbx_seq_one_letter_code
_entity_poly.pdbx_strand_id
1 'polypeptide(L)'
;MGEYSDKLGAYDEPVPFDGAADGLKSAATVLSGTLKDQGASRSGWATTALTEFRGHYADVFDANSQAACDDCSNIASALDALAVDVQTMKEAAAAERERRRQAKEWAERQDRETFLKRGWDWLTNRDQPPAGPPAKPVVGAEAPTVASWSEPGPGAAGGVSSARPDDLRTYSSNVSGANDTVVTQKGTLEGAITDFVERCSWCSINTSGITGALASFEANNANEVRWVDTVAAAFEAAGGSGTVSSLSDVTLAECLAAAGVAETR
;
A
#
# COMPACT_ATOMS: atom_id res chain seq x y z
N MET A 1 32.68 -33.88 1.06
CA MET A 1 32.00 -32.58 1.23
C MET A 1 32.72 -31.39 0.57
N GLY A 2 34.05 -31.37 0.40
CA GLY A 2 34.75 -30.16 -0.08
C GLY A 2 34.83 -29.91 -1.60
N GLU A 3 34.78 -30.95 -2.43
CA GLU A 3 35.24 -30.81 -3.84
C GLU A 3 34.16 -30.30 -4.82
N TYR A 4 32.88 -30.40 -4.48
CA TYR A 4 31.75 -30.01 -5.35
C TYR A 4 30.98 -28.77 -4.87
N SER A 5 31.17 -28.34 -3.62
CA SER A 5 30.50 -27.17 -3.03
C SER A 5 30.83 -25.86 -3.78
N ASP A 6 32.07 -25.70 -4.24
CA ASP A 6 32.52 -24.49 -4.95
C ASP A 6 31.91 -24.36 -6.37
N LYS A 7 31.45 -25.46 -6.98
CA LYS A 7 30.84 -25.44 -8.33
C LYS A 7 29.31 -25.44 -8.31
N LEU A 8 28.68 -26.02 -7.27
CA LEU A 8 27.23 -26.19 -7.19
C LEU A 8 26.52 -25.16 -6.31
N GLY A 9 27.28 -24.35 -5.53
CA GLY A 9 26.72 -23.44 -4.53
C GLY A 9 26.09 -24.17 -3.35
N ALA A 10 25.33 -23.47 -2.51
CA ALA A 10 24.58 -24.10 -1.42
C ALA A 10 23.48 -25.00 -2.00
N TYR A 11 23.65 -26.33 -1.92
CA TYR A 11 22.66 -27.33 -2.36
C TYR A 11 22.11 -28.19 -1.22
N ASP A 12 22.80 -28.24 -0.07
CA ASP A 12 22.38 -29.01 1.11
C ASP A 12 21.57 -28.21 2.14
N GLU A 13 21.46 -26.89 1.96
CA GLU A 13 20.66 -26.03 2.83
C GLU A 13 19.22 -25.88 2.29
N PRO A 14 18.19 -25.85 3.17
CA PRO A 14 16.84 -25.50 2.74
C PRO A 14 16.78 -24.07 2.20
N VAL A 15 15.81 -23.80 1.33
CA VAL A 15 15.48 -22.43 0.88
C VAL A 15 14.47 -21.83 1.87
N PRO A 16 14.88 -20.90 2.76
CA PRO A 16 13.99 -20.31 3.77
C PRO A 16 12.97 -19.39 3.08
N PHE A 17 11.79 -19.96 2.82
CA PHE A 17 10.68 -19.35 2.12
C PHE A 17 9.42 -20.19 2.40
N ASP A 18 8.28 -19.60 2.74
CA ASP A 18 7.09 -20.42 3.01
C ASP A 18 5.77 -19.69 2.70
N GLY A 19 4.66 -20.19 3.26
CA GLY A 19 3.32 -19.65 3.07
C GLY A 19 3.12 -18.22 3.60
N ALA A 20 4.07 -17.63 4.35
CA ALA A 20 4.02 -16.21 4.69
C ALA A 20 3.98 -15.31 3.43
N ALA A 21 4.57 -15.76 2.32
CA ALA A 21 4.43 -15.09 1.02
C ALA A 21 2.99 -15.06 0.51
N ASP A 22 2.21 -16.12 0.73
CA ASP A 22 0.79 -16.13 0.38
C ASP A 22 -0.02 -15.20 1.28
N GLY A 23 0.34 -15.13 2.57
CA GLY A 23 -0.24 -14.17 3.51
C GLY A 23 -0.02 -12.71 3.05
N LEU A 24 1.21 -12.34 2.73
CA LEU A 24 1.55 -11.00 2.23
C LEU A 24 0.82 -10.67 0.92
N LYS A 25 0.86 -11.59 -0.05
CA LYS A 25 0.14 -11.42 -1.33
C LYS A 25 -1.36 -11.21 -1.10
N SER A 26 -1.98 -12.05 -0.26
CA SER A 26 -3.41 -11.97 0.03
C SER A 26 -3.78 -10.65 0.73
N ALA A 27 -3.00 -10.23 1.72
CA ALA A 27 -3.25 -8.97 2.43
C ALA A 27 -3.15 -7.76 1.49
N ALA A 28 -2.13 -7.74 0.61
CA ALA A 28 -1.97 -6.70 -0.38
C ALA A 28 -3.15 -6.65 -1.37
N THR A 29 -3.59 -7.80 -1.90
CA THR A 29 -4.75 -7.87 -2.81
C THR A 29 -6.06 -7.43 -2.15
N VAL A 30 -6.30 -7.80 -0.88
CA VAL A 30 -7.51 -7.39 -0.14
C VAL A 30 -7.54 -5.88 0.07
N LEU A 31 -6.42 -5.28 0.50
CA LEU A 31 -6.33 -3.85 0.70
C LEU A 31 -6.44 -3.07 -0.62
N SER A 32 -5.80 -3.56 -1.69
CA SER A 32 -5.94 -2.99 -3.05
C SER A 32 -7.40 -2.95 -3.50
N GLY A 33 -8.13 -4.06 -3.37
CA GLY A 33 -9.55 -4.13 -3.71
C GLY A 33 -10.39 -3.13 -2.92
N THR A 34 -10.13 -3.04 -1.61
CA THR A 34 -10.83 -2.10 -0.72
C THR A 34 -10.58 -0.64 -1.12
N LEU A 35 -9.34 -0.26 -1.44
CA LEU A 35 -9.03 1.10 -1.86
C LEU A 35 -9.69 1.44 -3.21
N LYS A 36 -9.75 0.50 -4.16
CA LYS A 36 -10.46 0.71 -5.44
C LYS A 36 -11.96 0.97 -5.22
N ASP A 37 -12.60 0.16 -4.38
CA ASP A 37 -14.02 0.31 -4.04
C ASP A 37 -14.27 1.65 -3.31
N GLN A 38 -13.33 2.06 -2.46
CA GLN A 38 -13.41 3.34 -1.76
C GLN A 38 -13.22 4.53 -2.66
N GLY A 39 -12.30 4.50 -3.64
CA GLY A 39 -12.13 5.58 -4.61
C GLY A 39 -13.45 5.93 -5.31
N ALA A 40 -14.20 4.90 -5.75
CA ALA A 40 -15.52 5.08 -6.35
C ALA A 40 -16.56 5.58 -5.34
N SER A 41 -16.60 5.00 -4.14
CA SER A 41 -17.59 5.37 -3.10
C SER A 41 -17.39 6.82 -2.62
N ARG A 42 -16.15 7.22 -2.36
CA ARG A 42 -15.76 8.57 -1.93
C ARG A 42 -16.15 9.62 -2.95
N SER A 43 -15.89 9.36 -4.23
CA SER A 43 -16.31 10.26 -5.32
C SER A 43 -17.83 10.46 -5.33
N GLY A 44 -18.61 9.40 -5.10
CA GLY A 44 -20.07 9.49 -5.00
C GLY A 44 -20.55 10.31 -3.78
N TRP A 45 -19.91 10.12 -2.62
CA TRP A 45 -20.22 10.90 -1.43
C TRP A 45 -19.84 12.37 -1.58
N ALA A 46 -18.66 12.66 -2.17
CA ALA A 46 -18.20 14.01 -2.44
C ALA A 46 -19.15 14.73 -3.40
N THR A 47 -19.59 14.06 -4.47
CA THR A 47 -20.60 14.58 -5.40
C THR A 47 -21.91 14.92 -4.68
N THR A 48 -22.34 14.09 -3.74
CA THR A 48 -23.54 14.35 -2.94
C THR A 48 -23.36 15.60 -2.08
N ALA A 49 -22.26 15.68 -1.33
CA ALA A 49 -21.92 16.85 -0.50
C ALA A 49 -21.81 18.15 -1.32
N LEU A 50 -21.26 18.07 -2.52
CA LEU A 50 -21.12 19.18 -3.47
C LEU A 50 -22.44 19.59 -4.12
N THR A 51 -23.57 18.94 -3.86
CA THR A 51 -24.85 19.34 -4.46
C THR A 51 -25.24 20.76 -4.04
N GLU A 52 -25.12 21.08 -2.74
CA GLU A 52 -25.45 22.41 -2.19
C GLU A 52 -24.22 23.16 -1.67
N PHE A 53 -23.02 22.55 -1.71
CA PHE A 53 -21.79 23.20 -1.31
C PHE A 53 -21.24 24.10 -2.44
N ARG A 54 -21.15 25.40 -2.21
CA ARG A 54 -20.63 26.41 -3.15
C ARG A 54 -19.69 27.39 -2.46
N GLY A 55 -18.85 28.05 -3.26
CA GLY A 55 -17.90 29.06 -2.80
C GLY A 55 -16.51 28.48 -2.60
N HIS A 56 -15.62 29.30 -2.05
CA HIS A 56 -14.20 28.96 -1.90
C HIS A 56 -13.98 27.61 -1.19
N TYR A 57 -14.72 27.36 -0.10
CA TYR A 57 -14.55 26.13 0.67
C TYR A 57 -15.10 24.89 -0.06
N ALA A 58 -16.02 25.05 -1.01
CA ALA A 58 -16.44 23.95 -1.87
C ALA A 58 -15.31 23.54 -2.83
N ASP A 59 -14.56 24.51 -3.38
CA ASP A 59 -13.42 24.24 -4.25
C ASP A 59 -12.29 23.53 -3.47
N VAL A 60 -12.04 23.94 -2.22
CA VAL A 60 -11.07 23.27 -1.33
C VAL A 60 -11.50 21.84 -1.05
N PHE A 61 -12.78 21.62 -0.72
CA PHE A 61 -13.34 20.31 -0.48
C PHE A 61 -13.22 19.40 -1.71
N ASP A 62 -13.61 19.90 -2.89
CA ASP A 62 -13.59 19.15 -4.14
C ASP A 62 -12.16 18.72 -4.51
N ALA A 63 -11.20 19.65 -4.45
CA ALA A 63 -9.80 19.37 -4.77
C ALA A 63 -9.20 18.29 -3.85
N ASN A 64 -9.44 18.38 -2.54
CA ASN A 64 -8.91 17.38 -1.61
C ASN A 64 -9.64 16.04 -1.71
N SER A 65 -10.96 16.04 -1.93
CA SER A 65 -11.74 14.81 -2.13
C SER A 65 -11.27 14.06 -3.38
N GLN A 66 -10.98 14.79 -4.47
CA GLN A 66 -10.41 14.21 -5.69
C GLN A 66 -9.01 13.64 -5.45
N ALA A 67 -8.15 14.39 -4.74
CA ALA A 67 -6.83 13.91 -4.38
C ALA A 67 -6.90 12.61 -3.55
N ALA A 68 -7.83 12.51 -2.59
CA ALA A 68 -8.03 11.27 -1.82
C ALA A 68 -8.51 10.09 -2.69
N CYS A 69 -9.32 10.35 -3.73
CA CYS A 69 -9.74 9.32 -4.70
C CYS A 69 -8.58 8.85 -5.59
N ASP A 70 -7.72 9.78 -6.03
CA ASP A 70 -6.51 9.47 -6.79
C ASP A 70 -5.51 8.68 -5.95
N ASP A 71 -5.33 9.07 -4.69
CA ASP A 71 -4.46 8.36 -3.73
C ASP A 71 -4.93 6.92 -3.51
N CYS A 72 -6.24 6.67 -3.41
CA CYS A 72 -6.80 5.32 -3.36
C CYS A 72 -6.33 4.48 -4.57
N SER A 73 -6.40 5.05 -5.77
CA SER A 73 -6.03 4.37 -7.02
C SER A 73 -4.52 4.12 -7.11
N ASN A 74 -3.71 5.11 -6.71
CA ASN A 74 -2.25 5.02 -6.71
C ASN A 74 -1.76 3.95 -5.72
N ILE A 75 -2.25 3.96 -4.49
CA ILE A 75 -1.87 2.98 -3.46
C ILE A 75 -2.35 1.58 -3.87
N ALA A 76 -3.57 1.43 -4.39
CA ALA A 76 -4.06 0.13 -4.86
C ALA A 76 -3.18 -0.46 -5.97
N SER A 77 -2.73 0.37 -6.91
CA SER A 77 -1.84 -0.06 -7.99
C SER A 77 -0.48 -0.54 -7.46
N ALA A 78 0.09 0.17 -6.49
CA ALA A 78 1.33 -0.27 -5.84
C ALA A 78 1.16 -1.58 -5.03
N LEU A 79 0.00 -1.79 -4.41
CA LEU A 79 -0.33 -3.04 -3.71
C LEU A 79 -0.52 -4.22 -4.69
N ASP A 80 -1.10 -3.98 -5.86
CA ASP A 80 -1.16 -5.00 -6.92
C ASP A 80 0.24 -5.35 -7.43
N ALA A 81 1.10 -4.35 -7.64
CA ALA A 81 2.50 -4.56 -8.02
C ALA A 81 3.25 -5.38 -6.94
N LEU A 82 3.06 -5.05 -5.66
CA LEU A 82 3.59 -5.83 -4.54
C LEU A 82 3.12 -7.31 -4.59
N ALA A 83 1.84 -7.55 -4.87
CA ALA A 83 1.32 -8.91 -5.00
C ALA A 83 1.96 -9.69 -6.18
N VAL A 84 2.27 -9.00 -7.28
CA VAL A 84 3.00 -9.55 -8.43
C VAL A 84 4.47 -9.84 -8.08
N ASP A 85 5.14 -8.92 -7.38
CA ASP A 85 6.51 -9.08 -6.92
C ASP A 85 6.64 -10.30 -6.01
N VAL A 86 5.76 -10.42 -5.02
CA VAL A 86 5.72 -11.57 -4.11
C VAL A 86 5.47 -12.87 -4.87
N GLN A 87 4.58 -12.87 -5.87
CA GLN A 87 4.36 -14.04 -6.71
C GLN A 87 5.62 -14.43 -7.49
N THR A 88 6.34 -13.45 -8.06
CA THR A 88 7.61 -13.67 -8.76
C THR A 88 8.67 -14.25 -7.82
N MET A 89 8.75 -13.75 -6.58
CA MET A 89 9.65 -14.26 -5.55
C MET A 89 9.33 -15.70 -5.16
N LYS A 90 8.03 -16.07 -5.07
CA LYS A 90 7.60 -17.45 -4.84
C LYS A 90 8.08 -18.40 -5.94
N GLU A 91 7.93 -17.99 -7.20
CA GLU A 91 8.37 -18.76 -8.36
C GLU A 91 9.89 -18.94 -8.38
N ALA A 92 10.64 -17.88 -8.07
CA ALA A 92 12.09 -17.93 -7.93
C ALA A 92 12.53 -18.87 -6.80
N ALA A 93 11.86 -18.84 -5.64
CA ALA A 93 12.17 -19.73 -4.53
C ALA A 93 11.87 -21.20 -4.86
N ALA A 94 10.78 -21.47 -5.59
CA ALA A 94 10.44 -22.81 -6.08
C ALA A 94 11.49 -23.32 -7.09
N ALA A 95 11.91 -22.47 -8.03
CA ALA A 95 12.97 -22.79 -8.98
C ALA A 95 14.31 -23.10 -8.28
N GLU A 96 14.68 -22.34 -7.24
CA GLU A 96 15.90 -22.61 -6.48
C GLU A 96 15.81 -23.93 -5.70
N ARG A 97 14.66 -24.27 -5.11
CA ARG A 97 14.47 -25.58 -4.45
C ARG A 97 14.69 -26.72 -5.42
N GLU A 98 14.12 -26.61 -6.60
CA GLU A 98 14.24 -27.61 -7.65
C GLU A 98 15.70 -27.73 -8.13
N ARG A 99 16.39 -26.61 -8.32
CA ARG A 99 17.83 -26.61 -8.63
C ARG A 99 18.66 -27.28 -7.54
N ARG A 100 18.43 -26.95 -6.26
CA ARG A 100 19.14 -27.59 -5.13
C ARG A 100 18.89 -29.10 -5.08
N ARG A 101 17.65 -29.53 -5.33
CA ARG A 101 17.31 -30.97 -5.44
C ARG A 101 18.09 -31.65 -6.55
N GLN A 102 18.11 -31.07 -7.75
CA GLN A 102 18.85 -31.62 -8.89
C GLN A 102 20.36 -31.63 -8.65
N ALA A 103 20.92 -30.58 -8.04
CA ALA A 103 22.33 -30.49 -7.67
C ALA A 103 22.71 -31.56 -6.65
N LYS A 104 21.87 -31.80 -5.63
CA LYS A 104 22.06 -32.87 -4.66
C LYS A 104 22.02 -34.25 -5.31
N GLU A 105 21.03 -34.52 -6.16
CA GLU A 105 20.93 -35.80 -6.88
C GLU A 105 22.12 -36.04 -7.81
N TRP A 106 22.62 -34.99 -8.47
CA TRP A 106 23.83 -35.05 -9.29
C TRP A 106 25.06 -35.37 -8.44
N ALA A 107 25.24 -34.65 -7.31
CA ALA A 107 26.37 -34.88 -6.40
C ALA A 107 26.35 -36.32 -5.84
N GLU A 108 25.19 -36.83 -5.43
CA GLU A 108 25.05 -38.21 -4.97
C GLU A 108 25.35 -39.25 -6.05
N ARG A 109 25.02 -38.99 -7.33
CA ARG A 109 25.40 -39.87 -8.44
C ARG A 109 26.91 -39.87 -8.63
N GLN A 110 27.54 -38.70 -8.65
CA GLN A 110 28.98 -38.59 -8.81
C GLN A 110 29.75 -39.24 -7.67
N ASP A 111 29.33 -39.10 -6.41
CA ASP A 111 29.95 -39.79 -5.27
C ASP A 111 29.84 -41.32 -5.37
N ARG A 112 28.69 -41.85 -5.83
CA ARG A 112 28.49 -43.30 -6.06
C ARG A 112 29.36 -43.85 -7.19
N GLU A 113 29.58 -43.08 -8.26
CA GLU A 113 30.41 -43.48 -9.40
C GLU A 113 31.91 -43.32 -9.12
N THR A 114 32.30 -42.33 -8.33
CA THR A 114 33.70 -42.05 -7.94
C THR A 114 34.29 -43.17 -7.05
N PHE A 115 33.45 -43.92 -6.33
CA PHE A 115 33.88 -45.11 -5.57
C PHE A 115 34.33 -46.28 -6.46
N LEU A 116 33.87 -46.36 -7.72
CA LEU A 116 34.15 -47.47 -8.64
C LEU A 116 35.23 -47.19 -9.70
N LYS A 117 35.67 -45.93 -9.89
CA LYS A 117 36.49 -45.53 -11.05
C LYS A 117 37.60 -44.52 -10.79
N ARG A 118 38.33 -44.62 -9.67
CA ARG A 118 39.58 -43.86 -9.48
C ARG A 118 40.66 -44.31 -10.47
N GLY A 119 40.64 -43.80 -11.70
CA GLY A 119 41.74 -44.05 -12.63
C GLY A 119 41.62 -43.54 -14.06
N TRP A 120 40.42 -43.26 -14.60
CA TRP A 120 40.33 -43.07 -16.07
C TRP A 120 39.35 -42.01 -16.62
N ASP A 121 38.47 -41.41 -15.80
CA ASP A 121 37.28 -40.68 -16.30
C ASP A 121 37.31 -39.13 -16.19
N TRP A 122 38.48 -38.49 -16.16
CA TRP A 122 38.53 -37.02 -16.28
C TRP A 122 38.38 -36.53 -17.74
N LEU A 123 38.67 -37.37 -18.74
CA LEU A 123 38.83 -36.93 -20.13
C LEU A 123 37.57 -37.00 -21.03
N THR A 124 36.45 -37.58 -20.56
CA THR A 124 35.28 -37.92 -21.40
C THR A 124 33.95 -37.32 -20.93
N ASN A 125 33.94 -36.54 -19.85
CA ASN A 125 32.72 -36.25 -19.09
C ASN A 125 31.72 -35.35 -19.87
N ARG A 126 30.55 -35.92 -20.21
CA ARG A 126 29.38 -35.23 -20.81
C ARG A 126 28.31 -34.86 -19.76
N ASP A 127 28.48 -35.22 -18.50
CA ASP A 127 27.51 -34.92 -17.44
C ASP A 127 27.88 -33.59 -16.77
N GLN A 128 27.48 -32.48 -17.40
CA GLN A 128 27.74 -31.14 -16.87
C GLN A 128 26.93 -30.92 -15.57
N PRO A 129 27.51 -30.25 -14.56
CA PRO A 129 26.76 -29.90 -13.37
C PRO A 129 25.57 -29.01 -13.73
N PRO A 130 24.44 -29.11 -12.99
CA PRO A 130 23.34 -28.17 -13.18
C PRO A 130 23.85 -26.73 -13.06
N ALA A 131 23.22 -25.82 -13.80
CA ALA A 131 23.61 -24.41 -13.83
C ALA A 131 23.73 -23.82 -12.41
N GLY A 132 24.67 -22.89 -12.23
CA GLY A 132 24.91 -22.20 -10.97
C GLY A 132 23.66 -21.47 -10.44
N PRO A 133 23.65 -21.06 -9.15
CA PRO A 133 22.45 -20.54 -8.52
C PRO A 133 21.92 -19.28 -9.25
N PRO A 134 20.60 -19.16 -9.48
CA PRO A 134 20.00 -17.90 -9.90
C PRO A 134 20.29 -16.82 -8.85
N ALA A 135 20.36 -15.56 -9.28
CA ALA A 135 20.48 -14.44 -8.36
C ALA A 135 19.27 -14.41 -7.41
N LYS A 136 19.53 -14.25 -6.11
CA LYS A 136 18.47 -14.10 -5.10
C LYS A 136 17.70 -12.80 -5.37
N PRO A 137 16.36 -12.82 -5.46
CA PRO A 137 15.60 -11.60 -5.69
C PRO A 137 15.75 -10.60 -4.54
N VAL A 138 16.13 -9.38 -4.90
CA VAL A 138 16.07 -8.19 -4.04
C VAL A 138 15.18 -7.19 -4.77
N VAL A 139 13.99 -6.97 -4.23
CA VAL A 139 12.94 -6.16 -4.87
C VAL A 139 12.71 -4.89 -4.06
N GLY A 140 12.67 -3.74 -4.74
CA GLY A 140 12.12 -2.52 -4.17
C GLY A 140 10.68 -2.42 -4.64
N ALA A 141 9.70 -2.53 -3.73
CA ALA A 141 8.31 -2.35 -4.11
C ALA A 141 8.10 -0.92 -4.61
N GLU A 142 7.24 -0.75 -5.61
CA GLU A 142 6.88 0.56 -6.14
C GLU A 142 6.30 1.43 -5.02
N ALA A 143 6.88 2.61 -4.81
CA ALA A 143 6.39 3.55 -3.82
C ALA A 143 5.27 4.41 -4.46
N PRO A 144 4.02 4.31 -3.98
CA PRO A 144 2.95 5.14 -4.49
C PRO A 144 3.12 6.59 -4.03
N THR A 145 2.67 7.52 -4.86
CA THR A 145 2.55 8.93 -4.48
C THR A 145 1.24 9.17 -3.75
N VAL A 146 1.30 9.96 -2.69
CA VAL A 146 0.14 10.42 -1.92
C VAL A 146 0.17 11.93 -1.88
N ALA A 147 -0.94 12.57 -2.23
CA ALA A 147 -1.05 14.02 -2.18
C ALA A 147 -0.84 14.54 -0.75
N SER A 148 -0.42 15.78 -0.61
CA SER A 148 -0.52 16.45 0.70
C SER A 148 -1.92 17.05 0.80
N TRP A 149 -2.55 16.90 1.97
CA TRP A 149 -3.74 17.69 2.28
C TRP A 149 -3.40 19.18 2.14
N SER A 150 -4.28 19.95 1.53
CA SER A 150 -4.04 21.37 1.29
C SER A 150 -5.27 22.18 1.67
N GLU A 151 -5.10 23.12 2.60
CA GLU A 151 -6.07 24.18 2.84
C GLU A 151 -5.48 25.50 2.32
N PRO A 152 -5.88 25.94 1.12
CA PRO A 152 -5.53 27.27 0.63
C PRO A 152 -5.91 28.34 1.66
N GLY A 153 -5.13 29.42 1.71
CA GLY A 153 -5.45 30.56 2.56
C GLY A 153 -6.88 31.08 2.33
N PRO A 154 -7.44 31.81 3.30
CA PRO A 154 -8.86 32.13 3.32
C PRO A 154 -9.33 32.78 2.02
N GLY A 155 -10.59 32.52 1.67
CA GLY A 155 -11.27 33.13 0.53
C GLY A 155 -11.17 34.65 0.53
N ALA A 156 -11.39 35.26 -0.64
CA ALA A 156 -11.29 36.71 -0.80
C ALA A 156 -12.18 37.45 0.22
N ALA A 157 -11.74 38.63 0.68
CA ALA A 157 -12.53 39.46 1.58
C ALA A 157 -13.92 39.77 0.96
N GLY A 158 -14.99 39.42 1.67
CA GLY A 158 -16.37 39.51 1.16
C GLY A 158 -16.88 38.25 0.44
N GLY A 159 -16.06 37.21 0.32
CA GLY A 159 -16.47 35.89 -0.18
C GLY A 159 -17.47 35.22 0.75
N VAL A 160 -18.32 34.39 0.15
CA VAL A 160 -19.38 33.64 0.83
C VAL A 160 -19.37 32.22 0.30
N SER A 161 -19.49 31.27 1.22
CA SER A 161 -19.74 29.87 0.90
C SER A 161 -21.12 29.47 1.40
N SER A 162 -21.74 28.51 0.73
CA SER A 162 -23.03 27.93 1.14
C SER A 162 -22.93 26.43 1.18
N ALA A 163 -23.59 25.77 2.13
CA ALA A 163 -23.69 24.32 2.14
C ALA A 163 -24.98 23.87 2.83
N ARG A 164 -25.34 22.60 2.63
CA ARG A 164 -26.24 21.87 3.50
C ARG A 164 -25.41 21.05 4.50
N PRO A 165 -25.41 21.38 5.80
CA PRO A 165 -24.60 20.69 6.80
C PRO A 165 -24.86 19.19 6.87
N ASP A 166 -26.11 18.75 6.72
CA ASP A 166 -26.49 17.33 6.78
C ASP A 166 -25.74 16.49 5.73
N ASP A 167 -25.51 17.04 4.54
CA ASP A 167 -24.79 16.35 3.46
C ASP A 167 -23.29 16.24 3.79
N LEU A 168 -22.71 17.28 4.40
CA LEU A 168 -21.33 17.27 4.89
C LEU A 168 -21.15 16.27 6.05
N ARG A 169 -22.10 16.19 6.98
CA ARG A 169 -22.09 15.19 8.07
C ARG A 169 -22.19 13.77 7.53
N THR A 170 -23.05 13.56 6.53
CA THR A 170 -23.19 12.26 5.86
C THR A 170 -21.88 11.87 5.17
N TYR A 171 -21.24 12.81 4.47
CA TYR A 171 -19.90 12.60 3.90
C TYR A 171 -18.88 12.18 4.96
N SER A 172 -18.74 12.98 6.02
CA SER A 172 -17.78 12.74 7.11
C SER A 172 -17.99 11.36 7.75
N SER A 173 -19.23 10.98 8.03
CA SER A 173 -19.56 9.67 8.61
C SER A 173 -19.19 8.51 7.69
N ASN A 174 -19.45 8.63 6.39
CA ASN A 174 -19.14 7.60 5.42
C ASN A 174 -17.61 7.44 5.24
N VAL A 175 -16.90 8.55 5.11
CA VAL A 175 -15.43 8.56 4.99
C VAL A 175 -14.77 8.01 6.26
N SER A 176 -15.28 8.34 7.44
CA SER A 176 -14.77 7.80 8.71
C SER A 176 -14.84 6.28 8.78
N GLY A 177 -16.00 5.69 8.44
CA GLY A 177 -16.13 4.22 8.39
C GLY A 177 -15.25 3.58 7.31
N ALA A 178 -15.05 4.27 6.19
CA ALA A 178 -14.13 3.84 5.14
C ALA A 178 -12.67 3.85 5.64
N ASN A 179 -12.26 4.89 6.38
CA ASN A 179 -10.94 5.00 6.99
C ASN A 179 -10.69 3.86 8.00
N ASP A 180 -11.65 3.54 8.88
CA ASP A 180 -11.52 2.45 9.86
C ASP A 180 -11.25 1.09 9.19
N THR A 181 -11.87 0.86 8.03
CA THR A 181 -11.65 -0.34 7.22
C THR A 181 -10.23 -0.38 6.68
N VAL A 182 -9.71 0.74 6.16
CA VAL A 182 -8.32 0.85 5.68
C VAL A 182 -7.32 0.63 6.82
N VAL A 183 -7.55 1.24 7.99
CA VAL A 183 -6.69 1.06 9.18
C VAL A 183 -6.59 -0.40 9.58
N THR A 184 -7.72 -1.11 9.63
CA THR A 184 -7.77 -2.53 9.97
C THR A 184 -6.97 -3.38 8.97
N GLN A 185 -7.15 -3.13 7.68
CA GLN A 185 -6.48 -3.89 6.62
C GLN A 185 -5.00 -3.54 6.48
N LYS A 186 -4.62 -2.28 6.72
CA LYS A 186 -3.22 -1.85 6.84
C LYS A 186 -2.52 -2.62 7.96
N GLY A 187 -3.13 -2.75 9.14
CA GLY A 187 -2.55 -3.56 10.22
C GLY A 187 -2.37 -5.03 9.84
N THR A 188 -3.30 -5.59 9.06
CA THR A 188 -3.16 -6.96 8.52
C THR A 188 -1.99 -7.06 7.52
N LEU A 189 -1.82 -6.08 6.64
CA LEU A 189 -0.71 -6.01 5.71
C LEU A 189 0.64 -5.88 6.44
N GLU A 190 0.74 -5.01 7.44
CA GLU A 190 1.96 -4.82 8.24
C GLU A 190 2.36 -6.09 9.01
N GLY A 191 1.38 -6.81 9.56
CA GLY A 191 1.60 -8.14 10.15
C GLY A 191 2.14 -9.14 9.12
N ALA A 192 1.53 -9.19 7.93
CA ALA A 192 1.97 -10.10 6.86
C ALA A 192 3.37 -9.74 6.30
N ILE A 193 3.73 -8.45 6.28
CA ILE A 193 5.09 -8.00 5.95
C ILE A 193 6.07 -8.52 6.99
N THR A 194 5.74 -8.42 8.28
CA THR A 194 6.58 -8.92 9.37
C THR A 194 6.83 -10.42 9.24
N ASP A 195 5.76 -11.21 9.09
CA ASP A 195 5.84 -12.65 8.89
C ASP A 195 6.70 -13.03 7.67
N PHE A 196 6.54 -12.28 6.57
CA PHE A 196 7.33 -12.50 5.35
C PHE A 196 8.82 -12.26 5.60
N VAL A 197 9.18 -11.14 6.24
CA VAL A 197 10.58 -10.80 6.54
C VAL A 197 11.23 -11.86 7.43
N GLU A 198 10.50 -12.39 8.42
CA GLU A 198 11.01 -13.41 9.34
C GLU A 198 11.19 -14.78 8.67
N ARG A 199 10.25 -15.18 7.80
CA ARG A 199 10.13 -16.58 7.32
C ARG A 199 10.59 -16.79 5.88
N CYS A 200 10.69 -15.71 5.09
CA CYS A 200 11.07 -15.75 3.67
C CYS A 200 12.43 -15.10 3.39
N SER A 201 13.40 -15.30 4.29
CA SER A 201 14.72 -14.66 4.26
C SER A 201 15.63 -15.04 3.09
N TRP A 202 15.23 -16.00 2.23
CA TRP A 202 15.97 -16.31 1.01
C TRP A 202 15.98 -15.15 0.00
N CYS A 203 14.98 -14.30 0.06
CA CYS A 203 14.78 -13.11 -0.76
C CYS A 203 14.36 -11.93 0.12
N SER A 204 14.42 -10.71 -0.40
CA SER A 204 14.02 -9.52 0.35
C SER A 204 13.19 -8.57 -0.50
N ILE A 205 12.18 -7.96 0.10
CA ILE A 205 11.39 -6.90 -0.50
C ILE A 205 11.35 -5.69 0.44
N ASN A 206 11.62 -4.50 -0.09
CA ASN A 206 11.44 -3.27 0.66
C ASN A 206 10.04 -2.70 0.39
N THR A 207 9.19 -2.68 1.41
CA THR A 207 7.81 -2.18 1.37
C THR A 207 7.63 -0.81 2.02
N SER A 208 8.72 -0.15 2.47
CA SER A 208 8.64 1.07 3.27
C SER A 208 7.90 2.22 2.58
N GLY A 209 7.97 2.29 1.24
CA GLY A 209 7.24 3.28 0.45
C GLY A 209 5.73 3.11 0.54
N ILE A 210 5.24 1.86 0.49
CA ILE A 210 3.80 1.54 0.60
C ILE A 210 3.29 1.82 2.01
N THR A 211 4.02 1.37 3.05
CA THR A 211 3.60 1.62 4.45
C THR A 211 3.62 3.11 4.80
N GLY A 212 4.62 3.84 4.29
CA GLY A 212 4.69 5.30 4.45
C GLY A 212 3.53 6.01 3.77
N ALA A 213 3.20 5.63 2.53
CA ALA A 213 2.06 6.17 1.80
C ALA A 213 0.73 5.89 2.51
N LEU A 214 0.50 4.67 3.00
CA LEU A 214 -0.70 4.33 3.77
C LEU A 214 -0.82 5.17 5.06
N ALA A 215 0.28 5.46 5.73
CA ALA A 215 0.29 6.34 6.90
C ALA A 215 -0.05 7.80 6.54
N SER A 216 0.50 8.33 5.45
CA SER A 216 0.15 9.66 4.96
C SER A 216 -1.32 9.74 4.53
N PHE A 217 -1.81 8.73 3.82
CA PHE A 217 -3.20 8.64 3.40
C PHE A 217 -4.14 8.65 4.62
N GLU A 218 -3.87 7.84 5.63
CA GLU A 218 -4.63 7.82 6.87
C GLU A 218 -4.65 9.20 7.56
N ALA A 219 -3.49 9.86 7.67
CA ALA A 219 -3.39 11.19 8.28
C ALA A 219 -4.18 12.26 7.50
N ASN A 220 -4.05 12.28 6.17
CA ASN A 220 -4.78 13.22 5.32
C ASN A 220 -6.29 13.03 5.45
N ASN A 221 -6.76 11.78 5.42
CA ASN A 221 -8.19 11.48 5.48
C ASN A 221 -8.79 11.70 6.87
N ALA A 222 -8.00 11.54 7.94
CA ALA A 222 -8.42 11.94 9.28
C ALA A 222 -8.53 13.48 9.39
N ASN A 223 -7.61 14.21 8.76
CA ASN A 223 -7.68 15.66 8.69
C ASN A 223 -8.90 16.13 7.88
N GLU A 224 -9.18 15.48 6.74
CA GLU A 224 -10.36 15.73 5.91
C GLU A 224 -11.66 15.63 6.70
N VAL A 225 -11.86 14.51 7.41
CA VAL A 225 -13.04 14.28 8.26
C VAL A 225 -13.20 15.41 9.27
N ARG A 226 -12.12 15.76 9.98
CA ARG A 226 -12.13 16.83 10.97
C ARG A 226 -12.43 18.19 10.35
N TRP A 227 -11.92 18.45 9.16
CA TRP A 227 -12.15 19.69 8.41
C TRP A 227 -13.61 19.80 7.99
N VAL A 228 -14.16 18.75 7.38
CA VAL A 228 -15.55 18.72 6.92
C VAL A 228 -16.51 18.85 8.10
N ASP A 229 -16.25 18.18 9.22
CA ASP A 229 -17.06 18.31 10.43
C ASP A 229 -17.01 19.71 11.04
N THR A 230 -15.89 20.41 10.93
CA THR A 230 -15.74 21.80 11.39
C THR A 230 -16.55 22.75 10.51
N VAL A 231 -16.47 22.57 9.18
CA VAL A 231 -17.26 23.36 8.22
C VAL A 231 -18.76 23.11 8.42
N ALA A 232 -19.18 21.85 8.59
CA ALA A 232 -20.57 21.50 8.87
C ALA A 232 -21.07 22.17 10.17
N ALA A 233 -20.27 22.10 11.25
CA ALA A 233 -20.61 22.73 12.53
C ALA A 233 -20.77 24.26 12.40
N ALA A 234 -19.95 24.92 11.58
CA ALA A 234 -20.07 26.35 11.35
C ALA A 234 -21.42 26.70 10.69
N PHE A 235 -21.79 25.99 9.63
CA PHE A 235 -23.08 26.20 8.97
C PHE A 235 -24.29 25.85 9.86
N GLU A 236 -24.18 24.82 10.71
CA GLU A 236 -25.19 24.49 11.73
C GLU A 236 -25.36 25.64 12.72
N ALA A 237 -24.27 26.22 13.22
CA ALA A 237 -24.30 27.37 14.13
C ALA A 237 -24.93 28.62 13.49
N ALA A 238 -24.86 28.72 12.16
CA ALA A 238 -25.53 29.77 11.38
C ALA A 238 -27.02 29.49 11.12
N GLY A 239 -27.55 28.36 11.60
CA GLY A 239 -28.97 27.98 11.47
C GLY A 239 -29.27 26.99 10.33
N GLY A 240 -28.25 26.33 9.76
CA GLY A 240 -28.38 25.48 8.56
C GLY A 240 -28.92 24.06 8.73
N SER A 241 -29.53 23.66 9.86
CA SER A 241 -29.99 22.27 9.98
C SER A 241 -31.20 21.98 9.07
N GLY A 242 -31.11 20.97 8.20
CA GLY A 242 -32.18 20.61 7.26
C GLY A 242 -32.33 21.53 6.04
N THR A 243 -31.55 22.61 5.93
CA THR A 243 -31.63 23.60 4.85
C THR A 243 -30.25 24.08 4.41
N VAL A 244 -30.16 24.68 3.21
CA VAL A 244 -28.93 25.37 2.78
C VAL A 244 -28.72 26.62 3.65
N SER A 245 -27.49 26.82 4.10
CA SER A 245 -27.06 28.02 4.83
C SER A 245 -25.86 28.66 4.14
N SER A 246 -25.68 29.97 4.33
CA SER A 246 -24.56 30.73 3.79
C SER A 246 -23.76 31.40 4.90
N LEU A 247 -22.44 31.38 4.77
CA LEU A 247 -21.51 31.99 5.71
C LEU A 247 -20.43 32.76 4.95
N SER A 248 -19.91 33.82 5.58
CA SER A 248 -18.74 34.49 5.03
C SER A 248 -17.53 33.57 5.08
N ASP A 249 -16.67 33.65 4.06
CA ASP A 249 -15.45 32.84 3.99
C ASP A 249 -14.48 33.15 5.15
N VAL A 250 -14.56 34.37 5.68
CA VAL A 250 -13.82 34.81 6.87
C VAL A 250 -14.30 34.07 8.12
N THR A 251 -15.61 33.93 8.30
CA THR A 251 -16.18 33.19 9.44
C THR A 251 -15.78 31.72 9.40
N LEU A 252 -15.82 31.09 8.22
CA LEU A 252 -15.35 29.71 8.05
C LEU A 252 -13.87 29.57 8.38
N ALA A 253 -13.03 30.53 7.96
CA ALA A 253 -11.60 30.54 8.27
C ALA A 253 -11.36 30.64 9.79
N GLU A 254 -12.10 31.50 10.48
CA GLU A 254 -12.02 31.66 11.93
C GLU A 254 -12.44 30.39 12.66
N CYS A 255 -13.50 29.71 12.20
CA CYS A 255 -13.92 28.42 12.74
C CYS A 255 -12.85 27.33 12.56
N LEU A 256 -12.26 27.22 11.37
CA LEU A 256 -11.21 26.25 11.06
C LEU A 256 -9.92 26.51 11.83
N ALA A 257 -9.53 27.78 11.98
CA ALA A 257 -8.41 28.20 12.80
C ALA A 257 -8.65 27.90 14.29
N ALA A 258 -9.85 28.20 14.81
CA ALA A 258 -10.21 27.93 16.20
C ALA A 258 -10.23 26.43 16.52
N ALA A 259 -10.62 25.60 15.55
CA ALA A 259 -10.59 24.14 15.67
C ALA A 259 -9.19 23.54 15.50
N GLY A 260 -8.19 24.34 15.08
CA GLY A 260 -6.83 23.89 14.80
C GLY A 260 -6.76 22.89 13.64
N VAL A 261 -7.63 23.05 12.64
CA VAL A 261 -7.73 22.19 11.45
C VAL A 261 -7.17 22.86 10.20
N ALA A 262 -7.15 24.20 10.19
CA ALA A 262 -6.35 24.94 9.23
C ALA A 262 -4.89 24.54 9.39
N GLU A 263 -4.23 24.13 8.31
CA GLU A 263 -2.80 23.87 8.36
C GLU A 263 -2.07 25.10 8.90
N THR A 264 -1.26 24.87 9.93
CA THR A 264 -0.17 25.75 10.29
C THR A 264 0.71 25.95 9.05
N ARG A 265 0.70 27.18 8.52
CA ARG A 265 1.67 27.71 7.57
C ARG A 265 3.11 27.30 7.88
#